data_AF-A0A933JUB2-F1
#
_entry.id   AF-A0A933JUB2-F1
#
_cell.length_a   1.000
_cell.length_b   1.000
_cell.length_c   1.000
_cell.angle_alpha   90.00
_cell.angle_beta   90.00
_cell.angle_gamma   90.00
#
_symmetry.space_group_name_H-M   'P 1'
#
loop_
_entity.id
_entity.type
_entity.pdbx_description
1 polymer ?
#
loop_
_entity_poly.entity_id
_entity_poly.type
_entity_poly.pdbx_seq_one_letter_code
_entity_poly.pdbx_strand_id
1 'polypeptide(L)'
;MTQELWAPSAAFPAVDERLAVPEAGEEVIDDVHVRVMPADEPHGFAHAGLDYLLRGHVMTGYRSATDMLTRTSLTKDMAPDASIYPEAKDPVTGGRQLEELAFEIANTQSMSEVTKRARDFKARGVRRVFCINVVKGKVLEWDEKLDDWRIKSKRASIRDRCFVRPLSIAALLDTTQEDDEVARALIAKGNAVLTSALDASLEKGQRLGLEKGKKLGLEKGEKLGLEKGEKLGLEKGEKLGLEKGEKLGLEKGEKLGLERAIEATCGTLGIEIDGERKRALETKSVDELLSFLATLQHAGRWT
;
A
#
# COMPACT_ATOMS: atom_id res chain seq x y z
N MET A 1 -10.35 -36.17 -26.16
CA MET A 1 -11.22 -34.99 -26.15
C MET A 1 -11.00 -34.26 -27.46
N THR A 2 -11.94 -34.40 -28.37
CA THR A 2 -11.95 -33.78 -29.69
C THR A 2 -12.10 -32.27 -29.55
N GLN A 3 -11.16 -31.51 -30.12
CA GLN A 3 -11.34 -30.09 -30.39
C GLN A 3 -12.54 -29.95 -31.32
N GLU A 4 -13.64 -29.37 -30.82
CA GLU A 4 -14.69 -28.84 -31.69
C GLU A 4 -14.08 -27.67 -32.47
N LEU A 5 -13.75 -27.95 -33.73
CA LEU A 5 -13.46 -26.93 -34.72
C LEU A 5 -14.72 -26.10 -34.93
N TRP A 6 -14.71 -24.87 -34.43
CA TRP A 6 -15.71 -23.86 -34.72
C TRP A 6 -15.79 -23.64 -36.24
N ALA A 7 -16.89 -24.09 -36.86
CA ALA A 7 -17.22 -23.74 -38.23
C ALA A 7 -17.90 -22.36 -38.23
N PRO A 8 -17.47 -21.38 -39.05
CA PRO A 8 -18.14 -20.09 -39.12
C PRO A 8 -19.55 -20.31 -39.69
N SER A 9 -20.57 -19.75 -39.03
CA SER A 9 -21.89 -19.70 -39.66
C SER A 9 -21.81 -18.82 -40.89
N ALA A 10 -22.35 -19.29 -42.01
CA ALA A 10 -22.40 -18.58 -43.29
C ALA A 10 -23.34 -17.34 -43.27
N ALA A 11 -23.54 -16.69 -42.12
CA ALA A 11 -24.62 -15.72 -41.92
C ALA A 11 -24.20 -14.25 -42.07
N PHE A 12 -22.91 -13.93 -41.95
CA PHE A 12 -22.43 -12.54 -41.96
C PHE A 12 -21.20 -12.34 -42.85
N PRO A 13 -21.06 -11.20 -43.53
CA PRO A 13 -19.82 -10.85 -44.22
C PRO A 13 -18.67 -10.61 -43.25
N ALA A 14 -17.45 -10.47 -43.80
CA ALA A 14 -16.29 -10.05 -43.02
C ALA A 14 -16.57 -8.70 -42.33
N VAL A 15 -16.09 -8.55 -41.10
CA VAL A 15 -16.39 -7.39 -40.24
C VAL A 15 -15.94 -6.06 -40.87
N ASP A 16 -14.86 -6.11 -41.64
CA ASP A 16 -14.23 -5.00 -42.34
C ASP A 16 -14.54 -4.93 -43.84
N GLU A 17 -15.44 -5.77 -44.34
CA GLU A 17 -16.08 -5.55 -45.63
C GLU A 17 -16.94 -4.28 -45.55
N ARG A 18 -16.98 -3.49 -46.63
CA ARG A 18 -17.55 -2.14 -46.62
C ARG A 18 -18.72 -2.00 -47.55
N LEU A 19 -19.81 -1.43 -47.02
CA LEU A 19 -20.83 -0.76 -47.84
C LEU A 19 -20.63 0.75 -47.81
N ALA A 20 -20.33 1.28 -46.62
CA ALA A 20 -19.99 2.69 -46.44
C ALA A 20 -18.55 2.92 -46.90
N VAL A 21 -18.31 4.03 -47.62
CA VAL A 21 -16.94 4.44 -47.95
C VAL A 21 -16.27 4.90 -46.65
N PRO A 22 -15.15 4.27 -46.25
CA PRO A 22 -14.43 4.69 -45.05
C PRO A 22 -14.06 6.18 -45.12
N GLU A 23 -14.13 6.88 -43.99
CA GLU A 23 -13.77 8.31 -43.85
C GLU A 23 -14.69 9.29 -44.60
N ALA A 24 -15.72 8.82 -45.31
CA ALA A 24 -16.68 9.69 -46.00
C ALA A 24 -17.76 10.30 -45.08
N GLY A 25 -17.78 9.91 -43.80
CA GLY A 25 -18.79 10.36 -42.83
C GLY A 25 -20.17 9.80 -43.12
N GLU A 26 -20.23 8.51 -43.52
CA GLU A 26 -21.47 7.81 -43.83
C GLU A 26 -21.52 6.43 -43.15
N GLU A 27 -22.74 6.00 -42.87
CA GLU A 27 -23.10 4.63 -42.52
C GLU A 27 -24.09 4.11 -43.57
N VAL A 28 -24.23 2.80 -43.69
CA VAL A 28 -25.30 2.19 -44.49
C VAL A 28 -26.23 1.44 -43.56
N ILE A 29 -27.53 1.77 -43.60
CA ILE A 29 -28.57 1.13 -42.78
C ILE A 29 -29.68 0.64 -43.70
N ASP A 30 -29.81 -0.67 -43.84
CA ASP A 30 -30.82 -1.31 -44.70
C ASP A 30 -30.74 -0.80 -46.15
N ASP A 31 -29.53 -0.81 -46.71
CA ASP A 31 -29.17 -0.32 -48.05
C ASP A 31 -29.38 1.18 -48.29
N VAL A 32 -29.66 1.95 -47.23
CA VAL A 32 -29.75 3.41 -47.27
C VAL A 32 -28.47 4.03 -46.73
N HIS A 33 -27.86 4.92 -47.51
CA HIS A 33 -26.72 5.73 -47.07
C HIS A 33 -27.21 6.82 -46.11
N VAL A 34 -26.71 6.80 -44.89
CA VAL A 34 -27.01 7.75 -43.83
C VAL A 34 -25.77 8.57 -43.55
N ARG A 35 -25.89 9.90 -43.67
CA ARG A 35 -24.80 10.81 -43.34
C ARG A 35 -24.64 10.90 -41.82
N VAL A 36 -23.43 10.69 -41.33
CA VAL A 36 -23.06 10.93 -39.94
C VAL A 36 -22.81 12.42 -39.75
N MET A 37 -23.54 13.01 -38.81
CA MET A 37 -23.39 14.43 -38.50
C MET A 37 -22.29 14.61 -37.44
N PRO A 38 -21.47 15.67 -37.54
CA PRO A 38 -20.48 15.97 -36.52
C PRO A 38 -21.14 16.25 -35.16
N ALA A 39 -20.40 15.96 -34.09
CA ALA A 39 -20.84 16.19 -32.72
C ALA A 39 -20.90 17.69 -32.37
N ASP A 40 -21.92 18.10 -31.62
CA ASP A 40 -21.94 19.37 -30.90
C ASP A 40 -21.14 19.27 -29.59
N GLU A 41 -20.79 20.41 -28.98
CA GLU A 41 -19.83 20.50 -27.86
C GLU A 41 -20.04 19.46 -26.73
N PRO A 42 -21.24 19.29 -26.15
CA PRO A 42 -21.45 18.31 -25.07
C PRO A 42 -21.24 16.86 -25.51
N HIS A 43 -21.56 16.56 -26.78
CA HIS A 43 -21.37 15.23 -27.34
C HIS A 43 -19.88 14.99 -27.61
N GLY A 44 -19.18 15.98 -28.17
CA GLY A 44 -17.74 15.90 -28.42
C GLY A 44 -16.92 15.67 -27.14
N PHE A 45 -17.28 16.32 -26.03
CA PHE A 45 -16.61 16.07 -24.75
C PHE A 45 -16.85 14.66 -24.21
N ALA A 46 -18.08 14.14 -24.33
CA ALA A 46 -18.39 12.78 -23.89
C ALA A 46 -17.62 11.72 -24.71
N HIS A 47 -17.46 11.95 -26.02
CA HIS A 47 -16.64 11.12 -26.90
C HIS A 47 -15.17 11.12 -26.45
N ALA A 48 -14.58 12.30 -26.27
CA ALA A 48 -13.18 12.41 -25.85
C ALA A 48 -12.90 11.75 -24.49
N GLY A 49 -13.81 11.95 -23.51
CA GLY A 49 -13.70 11.34 -22.18
C GLY A 49 -13.83 9.81 -22.23
N LEU A 50 -14.79 9.30 -23.01
CA LEU A 50 -14.95 7.86 -23.23
C LEU A 50 -13.69 7.25 -23.84
N ASP A 51 -13.14 7.85 -24.89
CA ASP A 51 -11.92 7.36 -25.54
C ASP A 51 -10.72 7.35 -24.61
N TYR A 52 -10.54 8.42 -23.84
CA TYR A 52 -9.47 8.53 -22.84
C TYR A 52 -9.57 7.40 -21.79
N LEU A 53 -10.77 7.17 -21.25
CA LEU A 53 -11.04 6.09 -20.31
C LEU A 53 -10.77 4.71 -20.93
N LEU A 54 -11.34 4.42 -22.10
CA LEU A 54 -11.20 3.11 -22.75
C LEU A 54 -9.73 2.83 -23.09
N ARG A 55 -9.01 3.81 -23.64
CA ARG A 55 -7.58 3.66 -23.96
C ARG A 55 -6.75 3.44 -22.69
N GLY A 56 -7.07 4.14 -21.61
CA GLY A 56 -6.49 3.95 -20.29
C GLY A 56 -6.73 2.54 -19.73
N HIS A 57 -7.90 1.94 -20.00
CA HIS A 57 -8.33 0.67 -19.38
C HIS A 57 -8.07 -0.58 -20.22
N VAL A 58 -7.94 -0.47 -21.53
CA VAL A 58 -7.87 -1.64 -22.42
C VAL A 58 -6.73 -2.59 -22.04
N MET A 59 -7.05 -3.88 -21.89
CA MET A 59 -6.09 -4.93 -21.57
C MET A 59 -5.20 -5.26 -22.78
N THR A 60 -3.96 -5.69 -22.55
CA THR A 60 -3.07 -6.22 -23.58
C THR A 60 -3.76 -7.29 -24.43
N GLY A 61 -3.57 -7.25 -25.75
CA GLY A 61 -4.26 -8.12 -26.70
C GLY A 61 -5.61 -7.57 -27.19
N TYR A 62 -6.03 -6.41 -26.70
CA TYR A 62 -7.21 -5.67 -27.17
C TYR A 62 -6.84 -4.25 -27.58
N ARG A 63 -7.68 -3.64 -28.42
CA ARG A 63 -7.61 -2.24 -28.83
C ARG A 63 -8.97 -1.58 -28.65
N SER A 64 -8.96 -0.30 -28.27
CA SER A 64 -10.12 0.57 -28.37
C SER A 64 -10.09 1.32 -29.70
N ALA A 65 -11.26 1.63 -30.26
CA ALA A 65 -11.39 2.48 -31.45
C ALA A 65 -12.70 3.28 -31.40
N THR A 66 -12.64 4.46 -31.99
CA THR A 66 -13.74 5.42 -32.14
C THR A 66 -14.26 5.37 -33.57
N ASP A 67 -15.58 5.49 -33.75
CA ASP A 67 -16.23 5.58 -35.06
C ASP A 67 -15.78 4.52 -36.08
N MET A 68 -15.50 3.30 -35.60
CA MET A 68 -14.99 2.23 -36.44
C MET A 68 -16.13 1.46 -37.09
N LEU A 69 -16.28 1.59 -38.41
CA LEU A 69 -17.28 0.86 -39.19
C LEU A 69 -17.23 -0.65 -38.94
N THR A 70 -18.40 -1.21 -38.61
CA THR A 70 -18.69 -2.64 -38.44
C THR A 70 -19.75 -3.06 -39.45
N ARG A 71 -19.38 -4.04 -40.27
CA ARG A 71 -20.31 -4.79 -41.11
C ARG A 71 -21.23 -5.66 -40.25
N THR A 72 -22.40 -5.13 -39.91
CA THR A 72 -23.35 -5.76 -38.98
C THR A 72 -24.33 -6.72 -39.66
N SER A 73 -24.59 -6.55 -40.95
CA SER A 73 -25.41 -7.46 -41.75
C SER A 73 -24.98 -7.42 -43.22
N LEU A 74 -25.75 -8.04 -44.12
CA LEU A 74 -25.59 -7.90 -45.57
C LEU A 74 -25.98 -6.50 -46.09
N THR A 75 -26.79 -5.76 -45.34
CA THR A 75 -27.38 -4.48 -45.75
C THR A 75 -26.99 -3.33 -44.83
N LYS A 76 -26.18 -3.62 -43.79
CA LYS A 76 -25.79 -2.65 -42.77
C LYS A 76 -24.27 -2.60 -42.56
N ASP A 77 -23.76 -1.38 -42.41
CA ASP A 77 -22.38 -1.05 -42.08
C ASP A 77 -22.41 0.22 -41.22
N MET A 78 -22.21 0.04 -39.91
CA MET A 78 -22.46 1.06 -38.89
C MET A 78 -21.29 1.12 -37.91
N ALA A 79 -21.02 2.29 -37.33
CA ALA A 79 -19.92 2.51 -36.41
C ALA A 79 -20.44 2.81 -35.00
N PRO A 80 -20.17 1.97 -33.98
CA PRO A 80 -20.41 2.39 -32.61
C PRO A 80 -19.50 3.59 -32.29
N ASP A 81 -19.98 4.51 -31.44
CA ASP A 81 -19.19 5.69 -31.03
C ASP A 81 -17.83 5.27 -30.46
N ALA A 82 -17.81 4.21 -29.64
CA ALA A 82 -16.57 3.56 -29.27
C ALA A 82 -16.71 2.04 -29.18
N SER A 83 -15.61 1.34 -29.40
CA SER A 83 -15.54 -0.13 -29.40
C SER A 83 -14.28 -0.64 -28.73
N ILE A 84 -14.32 -1.88 -28.24
CA ILE A 84 -13.13 -2.65 -27.86
C ILE A 84 -13.15 -4.00 -28.55
N TYR A 85 -12.06 -4.31 -29.26
CA TYR A 85 -11.92 -5.52 -30.08
C TYR A 85 -10.55 -6.18 -29.90
N PRO A 86 -10.43 -7.48 -30.21
CA PRO A 86 -9.14 -8.17 -30.18
C PRO A 86 -8.13 -7.55 -31.14
N GLU A 87 -6.89 -7.42 -30.70
CA GLU A 87 -5.78 -6.94 -31.55
C GLU A 87 -5.38 -7.96 -32.62
N ALA A 88 -5.52 -9.25 -32.31
CA ALA A 88 -5.22 -10.32 -33.26
C ALA A 88 -6.16 -10.26 -34.47
N LYS A 89 -5.62 -10.59 -35.64
CA LYS A 89 -6.42 -10.69 -36.88
C LYS A 89 -7.39 -11.86 -36.82
N ASP A 90 -8.51 -11.72 -37.51
CA ASP A 90 -9.43 -12.83 -37.72
C ASP A 90 -8.71 -13.94 -38.50
N PRO A 91 -8.70 -15.18 -37.99
CA PRO A 91 -7.94 -16.26 -38.61
C PRO A 91 -8.54 -16.75 -39.94
N VAL A 92 -9.80 -16.42 -40.23
CA VAL A 92 -10.50 -16.83 -41.44
C VAL A 92 -10.41 -15.76 -42.52
N THR A 93 -10.69 -14.50 -42.18
CA THR A 93 -10.73 -13.40 -43.15
C THR A 93 -9.39 -12.67 -43.29
N GLY A 94 -8.50 -12.81 -42.30
CA GLY A 94 -7.27 -12.00 -42.19
C GLY A 94 -7.54 -10.53 -41.80
N GLY A 95 -8.80 -10.15 -41.67
CA GLY A 95 -9.28 -8.84 -41.30
C GLY A 95 -9.25 -8.60 -39.79
N ARG A 96 -9.93 -7.56 -39.32
CA ARG A 96 -10.13 -7.38 -37.87
C ARG A 96 -11.16 -8.35 -37.32
N GLN A 97 -11.05 -8.68 -36.05
CA GLN A 97 -12.10 -9.37 -35.32
C GLN A 97 -13.24 -8.41 -34.94
N LEU A 98 -14.42 -8.97 -34.69
CA LEU A 98 -15.59 -8.23 -34.20
C LEU A 98 -15.28 -7.62 -32.82
N GLU A 99 -15.79 -6.42 -32.56
CA GLU A 99 -15.73 -5.86 -31.22
C GLU A 99 -16.48 -6.71 -30.19
N GLU A 100 -15.88 -6.84 -29.02
CA GLU A 100 -16.52 -7.49 -27.88
C GLU A 100 -17.43 -6.53 -27.13
N LEU A 101 -17.01 -5.27 -27.04
CA LEU A 101 -17.73 -4.21 -26.35
C LEU A 101 -18.02 -3.09 -27.35
N ALA A 102 -19.26 -2.62 -27.38
CA ALA A 102 -19.67 -1.42 -28.10
C ALA A 102 -20.31 -0.42 -27.13
N PHE A 103 -20.06 0.86 -27.37
CA PHE A 103 -20.55 1.99 -26.59
C PHE A 103 -21.20 2.99 -27.53
N GLU A 104 -22.37 3.46 -27.12
CA GLU A 104 -23.15 4.51 -27.79
C GLU A 104 -23.36 5.67 -26.81
N ILE A 105 -23.21 6.91 -27.26
CA ILE A 105 -23.40 8.14 -26.50
C ILE A 105 -24.71 8.77 -26.95
N ALA A 106 -25.71 8.71 -26.07
CA ALA A 106 -27.01 9.32 -26.32
C ALA A 106 -27.04 10.74 -25.75
N ASN A 107 -27.10 11.74 -26.64
CA ASN A 107 -27.36 13.14 -26.27
C ASN A 107 -28.81 13.53 -26.61
N THR A 108 -29.07 14.01 -27.83
CA THR A 108 -30.39 14.38 -28.35
C THR A 108 -31.07 13.27 -29.15
N GLN A 109 -30.32 12.22 -29.52
CA GLN A 109 -30.81 11.09 -30.29
C GLN A 109 -31.90 10.33 -29.53
N SER A 110 -32.81 9.72 -30.29
CA SER A 110 -33.89 8.94 -29.70
C SER A 110 -33.34 7.64 -29.12
N MET A 111 -33.71 7.30 -27.88
CA MET A 111 -33.40 5.98 -27.31
C MET A 111 -33.92 4.83 -28.19
N SER A 112 -34.93 5.07 -29.02
CA SER A 112 -35.41 4.07 -29.98
C SER A 112 -34.38 3.75 -31.07
N GLU A 113 -33.60 4.72 -31.53
CA GLU A 113 -32.54 4.53 -32.52
C GLU A 113 -31.36 3.77 -31.91
N VAL A 114 -30.92 4.20 -30.72
CA VAL A 114 -29.87 3.50 -29.96
C VAL A 114 -30.26 2.06 -29.65
N THR A 115 -31.54 1.80 -29.36
CA THR A 115 -32.08 0.44 -29.15
C THR A 115 -32.01 -0.40 -30.43
N LYS A 116 -32.33 0.16 -31.60
CA LYS A 116 -32.19 -0.55 -32.88
C LYS A 116 -30.72 -0.92 -33.15
N ARG A 117 -29.80 0.03 -32.98
CA ARG A 117 -28.35 -0.20 -33.11
C ARG A 117 -27.87 -1.30 -32.16
N ALA A 118 -28.30 -1.26 -30.89
CA ALA A 118 -27.95 -2.29 -29.92
C ALA A 118 -28.41 -3.69 -30.35
N ARG A 119 -29.64 -3.82 -30.87
CA ARG A 119 -30.12 -5.10 -31.44
C ARG A 119 -29.28 -5.56 -32.63
N ASP A 120 -28.91 -4.66 -33.54
CA ASP A 120 -28.07 -4.99 -34.69
C ASP A 120 -26.68 -5.47 -34.27
N PHE A 121 -26.02 -4.79 -33.32
CA PHE A 121 -24.74 -5.22 -32.77
C PHE A 121 -24.84 -6.57 -32.06
N LYS A 122 -25.89 -6.77 -31.25
CA LYS A 122 -26.13 -8.05 -30.57
C LYS A 122 -26.39 -9.18 -31.57
N ALA A 123 -27.20 -8.94 -32.60
CA ALA A 123 -27.45 -9.91 -33.66
C ALA A 123 -26.17 -10.27 -34.43
N ARG A 124 -25.26 -9.31 -34.62
CA ARG A 124 -23.95 -9.54 -35.25
C ARG A 124 -22.99 -10.38 -34.39
N GLY A 125 -23.21 -10.41 -33.07
CA GLY A 125 -22.41 -11.16 -32.11
C GLY A 125 -21.59 -10.31 -31.14
N VAL A 126 -21.78 -8.99 -31.10
CA VAL A 126 -21.12 -8.13 -30.10
C VAL A 126 -21.54 -8.60 -28.70
N ARG A 127 -20.57 -8.81 -27.82
CA ARG A 127 -20.82 -9.48 -26.54
C ARG A 127 -21.60 -8.58 -25.59
N ARG A 128 -21.21 -7.32 -25.45
CA ARG A 128 -21.89 -6.34 -24.57
C ARG A 128 -22.01 -5.00 -25.26
N VAL A 129 -23.17 -4.37 -25.10
CA VAL A 129 -23.47 -3.05 -25.66
C VAL A 129 -23.89 -2.12 -24.53
N PHE A 130 -23.30 -0.93 -24.49
CA PHE A 130 -23.58 0.08 -23.49
C PHE A 130 -24.10 1.36 -24.13
N CYS A 131 -24.97 2.06 -23.42
CA CYS A 131 -25.42 3.40 -23.77
C CYS A 131 -25.07 4.37 -22.64
N ILE A 132 -24.38 5.45 -22.96
CA ILE A 132 -24.06 6.55 -22.05
C ILE A 132 -24.99 7.70 -22.40
N ASN A 133 -26.04 7.86 -21.60
CA ASN A 133 -26.98 8.96 -21.77
C ASN A 133 -26.48 10.18 -20.97
N VAL A 134 -25.86 11.11 -21.67
CA VAL A 134 -25.19 12.30 -21.08
C VAL A 134 -26.24 13.21 -20.44
N VAL A 135 -27.34 13.48 -21.14
CA VAL A 135 -28.42 14.37 -20.67
C VAL A 135 -29.06 13.84 -19.38
N LYS A 136 -29.29 12.52 -19.30
CA LYS A 136 -29.90 11.90 -18.11
C LYS A 136 -28.87 11.52 -17.04
N GLY A 137 -27.58 11.64 -17.32
CA GLY A 137 -26.49 11.23 -16.43
C GLY A 137 -26.58 9.75 -16.04
N LYS A 138 -26.83 8.87 -17.01
CA LYS A 138 -27.03 7.42 -16.81
C LYS A 138 -26.19 6.60 -17.78
N VAL A 139 -25.59 5.53 -17.27
CA VAL A 139 -25.03 4.46 -18.10
C VAL A 139 -25.99 3.28 -18.07
N LEU A 140 -26.26 2.70 -19.24
CA LEU A 140 -27.13 1.55 -19.42
C LEU A 140 -26.36 0.44 -20.13
N GLU A 141 -26.71 -0.80 -19.82
CA GLU A 141 -26.22 -2.01 -20.48
C GLU A 141 -27.40 -2.74 -21.11
N TRP A 142 -27.26 -3.15 -22.36
CA TRP A 142 -28.30 -3.90 -23.05
C TRP A 142 -28.48 -5.30 -22.43
N ASP A 143 -29.71 -5.68 -22.10
CA ASP A 143 -30.07 -7.02 -21.69
C ASP A 143 -30.85 -7.72 -22.80
N GLU A 144 -30.18 -8.64 -23.48
CA GLU A 144 -30.72 -9.43 -24.57
C GLU A 144 -31.93 -10.29 -24.18
N LYS A 145 -32.02 -10.75 -22.93
CA LYS A 145 -33.16 -11.56 -22.47
C LYS A 145 -34.41 -10.72 -22.23
N LEU A 146 -34.22 -9.47 -21.83
CA LEU A 146 -35.32 -8.54 -21.61
C LEU A 146 -35.65 -7.73 -22.87
N ASP A 147 -34.77 -7.76 -23.88
CA ASP A 147 -34.83 -6.88 -25.06
C ASP A 147 -34.95 -5.39 -24.63
N ASP A 148 -34.25 -5.03 -23.56
CA ASP A 148 -34.33 -3.70 -22.93
C ASP A 148 -33.02 -3.33 -22.19
N TRP A 149 -32.92 -2.07 -21.79
CA TRP A 149 -31.76 -1.48 -21.14
C TRP A 149 -31.81 -1.60 -19.61
N ARG A 150 -30.72 -2.11 -19.02
CA ARG A 150 -30.51 -2.06 -17.56
C ARG A 150 -29.68 -0.86 -17.16
N ILE A 151 -30.25 0.01 -16.33
CA ILE A 151 -29.53 1.14 -15.75
C ILE A 151 -28.48 0.63 -14.77
N LYS A 152 -27.24 1.14 -14.91
CA LYS A 152 -26.15 0.86 -13.97
C LYS A 152 -26.16 1.89 -12.84
N SER A 153 -25.91 1.43 -11.62
CA SER A 153 -25.71 2.30 -10.47
C SER A 153 -24.45 3.16 -10.68
N LYS A 154 -24.48 4.43 -10.28
CA LYS A 154 -23.31 5.33 -10.32
C LYS A 154 -22.13 4.81 -9.50
N ARG A 155 -22.38 3.97 -8.48
CA ARG A 155 -21.34 3.34 -7.65
C ARG A 155 -20.82 2.01 -8.23
N ALA A 156 -21.40 1.52 -9.32
CA ALA A 156 -20.99 0.28 -9.94
C ALA A 156 -19.75 0.48 -10.84
N SER A 157 -19.21 -0.63 -11.31
CA SER A 157 -18.17 -0.67 -12.33
C SER A 157 -18.50 -1.71 -13.39
N ILE A 158 -17.97 -1.51 -14.59
CA ILE A 158 -17.98 -2.47 -15.68
C ILE A 158 -16.76 -3.38 -15.50
N ARG A 159 -16.98 -4.57 -14.96
CA ARG A 159 -15.98 -5.63 -14.92
C ARG A 159 -16.04 -6.41 -16.22
N ASP A 160 -14.91 -6.55 -16.90
CA ASP A 160 -14.82 -7.25 -18.17
C ASP A 160 -13.39 -7.75 -18.46
N ARG A 161 -13.23 -8.78 -19.29
CA ARG A 161 -11.93 -9.30 -19.73
C ARG A 161 -11.17 -8.34 -20.63
N CYS A 162 -11.87 -7.42 -21.29
CA CYS A 162 -11.25 -6.41 -22.14
C CYS A 162 -10.55 -5.29 -21.34
N PHE A 163 -10.71 -5.25 -20.02
CA PHE A 163 -10.17 -4.19 -19.17
C PHE A 163 -9.17 -4.72 -18.15
N VAL A 164 -8.04 -4.01 -17.99
CA VAL A 164 -7.01 -4.30 -16.99
C VAL A 164 -7.54 -4.23 -15.55
N ARG A 165 -8.60 -3.44 -15.34
CA ARG A 165 -9.35 -3.31 -14.09
C ARG A 165 -10.80 -2.92 -14.39
N PRO A 166 -11.75 -3.13 -13.47
CA PRO A 166 -13.13 -2.66 -13.65
C PRO A 166 -13.19 -1.14 -13.88
N LEU A 167 -13.93 -0.72 -14.91
CA LEU A 167 -14.14 0.69 -15.29
C LEU A 167 -15.30 1.30 -14.50
N SER A 168 -15.05 2.38 -13.77
CA SER A 168 -16.06 3.07 -12.96
C SER A 168 -17.19 3.66 -13.79
N ILE A 169 -18.45 3.43 -13.38
CA ILE A 169 -19.62 4.10 -13.98
C ILE A 169 -19.62 5.59 -13.67
N ALA A 170 -19.10 5.99 -12.51
CA ALA A 170 -19.00 7.40 -12.14
C ALA A 170 -18.05 8.16 -13.08
N ALA A 171 -16.92 7.55 -13.44
CA ALA A 171 -15.95 8.17 -14.35
C ALA A 171 -16.50 8.37 -15.76
N LEU A 172 -17.39 7.50 -16.24
CA LEU A 172 -18.09 7.65 -17.52
C LEU A 172 -19.10 8.81 -17.55
N LEU A 173 -19.42 9.41 -16.41
CA LEU A 173 -20.45 10.44 -16.26
C LEU A 173 -19.90 11.77 -15.70
N ASP A 174 -18.68 11.77 -15.19
CA ASP A 174 -18.08 12.87 -14.45
C ASP A 174 -16.61 13.03 -14.86
N THR A 175 -16.36 14.04 -15.69
CA THR A 175 -15.05 14.32 -16.27
C THR A 175 -13.99 14.61 -15.20
N THR A 176 -14.39 15.01 -13.99
CA THR A 176 -13.44 15.26 -12.89
C THR A 176 -12.83 13.98 -12.31
N GLN A 177 -13.39 12.81 -12.64
CA GLN A 177 -12.91 11.52 -12.16
C GLN A 177 -12.08 10.75 -13.21
N GLU A 178 -12.01 11.25 -14.44
CA GLU A 178 -11.37 10.54 -15.56
C GLU A 178 -9.88 10.32 -15.34
N ASP A 179 -9.14 11.39 -14.99
CA ASP A 179 -7.70 11.32 -14.75
C ASP A 179 -7.33 10.33 -13.65
N ASP A 180 -8.07 10.39 -12.55
CA ASP A 180 -7.95 9.51 -11.40
C ASP A 180 -8.18 8.04 -11.78
N GLU A 181 -9.20 7.81 -12.60
CA GLU A 181 -9.59 6.49 -13.06
C GLU A 181 -8.59 5.90 -14.05
N VAL A 182 -8.09 6.72 -14.99
CA VAL A 182 -7.01 6.37 -15.92
C VAL A 182 -5.72 6.12 -15.17
N ALA A 183 -5.33 6.97 -14.20
CA ALA A 183 -4.12 6.78 -13.41
C ALA A 183 -4.11 5.42 -12.70
N ARG A 184 -5.23 5.05 -12.06
CA ARG A 184 -5.40 3.72 -11.45
C ARG A 184 -5.30 2.58 -12.47
N ALA A 185 -5.82 2.77 -13.69
CA ALA A 185 -5.68 1.78 -14.76
C ALA A 185 -4.23 1.66 -15.26
N LEU A 186 -3.51 2.78 -15.42
CA LEU A 186 -2.11 2.80 -15.81
C LEU A 186 -1.20 2.14 -14.77
N ILE A 187 -1.49 2.33 -13.48
CA ILE A 187 -0.82 1.60 -12.40
C ILE A 187 -1.07 0.09 -12.55
N ALA A 188 -2.32 -0.33 -12.78
CA ALA A 188 -2.66 -1.74 -12.98
C ALA A 188 -2.01 -2.34 -14.24
N LYS A 189 -1.73 -1.53 -15.27
CA LYS A 189 -0.95 -1.95 -16.46
C LYS A 189 0.55 -2.08 -16.20
N GLY A 190 1.06 -1.59 -15.07
CA GLY A 190 2.49 -1.47 -14.84
C GLY A 190 3.13 -0.44 -15.77
N ASN A 191 2.50 0.72 -15.94
CA ASN A 191 3.06 1.81 -16.75
C ASN A 191 4.47 2.16 -16.25
N ALA A 192 5.46 2.07 -17.13
CA ALA A 192 6.88 2.17 -16.78
C ALA A 192 7.24 3.49 -16.07
N VAL A 193 6.62 4.61 -16.44
CA VAL A 193 6.88 5.92 -15.81
C VAL A 193 6.35 5.94 -14.39
N LEU A 194 5.10 5.48 -14.18
CA LEU A 194 4.48 5.41 -12.86
C LEU A 194 5.20 4.42 -11.95
N THR A 195 5.56 3.24 -12.48
CA THR A 195 6.35 2.23 -11.74
C THR A 195 7.69 2.81 -11.32
N SER A 196 8.44 3.41 -12.23
CA SER A 196 9.74 4.03 -11.91
C SER A 196 9.63 5.13 -10.86
N ALA A 197 8.58 5.97 -10.95
CA ALA A 197 8.33 7.03 -9.98
C ALA A 197 7.99 6.48 -8.58
N LEU A 198 7.22 5.39 -8.52
CA LEU A 198 6.87 4.72 -7.27
C LEU A 198 8.11 4.07 -6.64
N ASP A 199 8.92 3.37 -7.42
CA ASP A 199 10.15 2.73 -6.97
C ASP A 199 11.14 3.76 -6.42
N ALA A 200 11.40 4.84 -7.17
CA ALA A 200 12.27 5.93 -6.72
C ALA A 200 11.76 6.58 -5.41
N SER A 201 10.44 6.71 -5.27
CA SER A 201 9.83 7.24 -4.05
C SER A 201 10.01 6.29 -2.87
N LEU A 202 9.86 4.99 -3.09
CA LEU A 202 10.05 3.96 -2.07
C LEU A 202 11.51 3.89 -1.61
N GLU A 203 12.47 3.87 -2.53
CA GLU A 203 13.90 3.88 -2.23
C GLU A 203 14.30 5.10 -1.41
N LYS A 204 13.82 6.29 -1.81
CA LYS A 204 14.05 7.54 -1.06
C LYS A 204 13.46 7.46 0.34
N GLY A 205 12.23 6.93 0.47
CA GLY A 205 11.56 6.74 1.76
C GLY A 205 12.32 5.79 2.68
N GLN A 206 12.79 4.65 2.16
CA GLN A 206 13.57 3.67 2.91
C GLN A 206 14.90 4.25 3.39
N ARG A 207 15.64 4.94 2.52
CA ARG A 207 16.90 5.59 2.88
C ARG A 207 16.72 6.61 4.00
N LEU A 208 15.73 7.51 3.87
CA LEU A 208 15.43 8.53 4.88
C LEU A 208 14.94 7.91 6.19
N GLY A 209 14.12 6.86 6.11
CA GLY A 209 13.65 6.13 7.29
C GLY A 209 14.79 5.47 8.05
N LEU A 210 15.72 4.81 7.34
CA LEU A 210 16.89 4.16 7.94
C LEU A 210 17.85 5.18 8.58
N GLU A 211 18.15 6.27 7.87
CA GLU A 211 19.05 7.32 8.37
C GLU A 211 18.48 7.97 9.64
N LYS A 212 17.21 8.40 9.59
CA LYS A 212 16.53 8.99 10.76
C LYS A 212 16.44 7.99 11.90
N GLY A 213 16.08 6.75 11.61
CA GLY A 213 15.97 5.67 12.60
C GLY A 213 17.30 5.39 13.30
N LYS A 214 18.40 5.29 12.55
CA LYS A 214 19.76 5.12 13.11
C LYS A 214 20.17 6.30 13.97
N LYS A 215 20.01 7.53 13.49
CA LYS A 215 20.38 8.74 14.24
C LYS A 215 19.60 8.85 15.56
N LEU A 216 18.27 8.72 15.50
CA LEU A 216 17.40 8.76 16.69
C LEU A 216 17.68 7.60 17.64
N GLY A 217 17.92 6.41 17.11
CA GLY A 217 18.25 5.23 17.90
C GLY A 217 19.57 5.39 18.65
N LEU A 218 20.61 5.90 17.98
CA LEU A 218 21.91 6.17 18.58
C LEU A 218 21.81 7.28 19.63
N GLU A 219 21.23 8.43 19.30
CA GLU A 219 21.12 9.56 20.23
C GLU A 219 20.30 9.21 21.49
N LYS A 220 19.15 8.54 21.32
CA LYS A 220 18.35 8.09 22.46
C LYS A 220 19.05 6.98 23.23
N GLY A 221 19.68 6.03 22.53
CA GLY A 221 20.39 4.92 23.14
C GLY A 221 21.58 5.38 23.97
N GLU A 222 22.39 6.30 23.45
CA GLU A 222 23.52 6.93 24.13
C GLU A 222 23.03 7.72 25.35
N LYS A 223 22.02 8.58 25.20
CA LYS A 223 21.48 9.37 26.31
C LYS A 223 20.92 8.47 27.43
N LEU A 224 20.09 7.49 27.08
CA LEU A 224 19.53 6.54 28.05
C LEU A 224 20.60 5.65 28.69
N GLY A 225 21.59 5.23 27.91
CA GLY A 225 22.71 4.42 28.38
C GLY A 225 23.58 5.19 29.36
N LEU A 226 23.91 6.45 29.04
CA LEU A 226 24.68 7.35 29.90
C LEU A 226 23.91 7.65 31.20
N GLU A 227 22.67 8.13 31.10
CA GLU A 227 21.86 8.48 32.27
C GLU A 227 21.64 7.29 33.21
N LYS A 228 21.29 6.11 32.67
CA LYS A 228 21.11 4.91 33.49
C LYS A 228 22.43 4.38 34.03
N GLY A 229 23.49 4.38 33.21
CA GLY A 229 24.81 3.92 33.59
C GLY A 229 25.44 4.75 34.70
N GLU A 230 25.39 6.08 34.58
CA GLU A 230 25.84 7.02 35.61
C GLU A 230 25.05 6.86 36.90
N LYS A 231 23.72 6.83 36.83
CA LYS A 231 22.88 6.68 38.03
C LYS A 231 23.16 5.36 38.76
N LEU A 232 23.20 4.23 38.04
CA LEU A 232 23.50 2.92 38.62
C LEU A 232 24.93 2.83 39.17
N GLY A 233 25.90 3.47 38.49
CA GLY A 233 27.28 3.53 38.92
C GLY A 233 27.46 4.33 40.21
N LEU A 234 26.82 5.51 40.29
CA LEU A 234 26.87 6.39 41.45
C LEU A 234 26.17 5.73 42.66
N GLU A 235 24.94 5.24 42.50
CA GLU A 235 24.19 4.62 43.60
C GLU A 235 24.92 3.39 44.18
N LYS A 236 25.48 2.54 43.32
CA LYS A 236 26.25 1.37 43.78
C LYS A 236 27.58 1.77 44.39
N GLY A 237 28.30 2.71 43.77
CA GLY A 237 29.59 3.19 44.25
C GLY A 237 29.49 3.86 45.62
N GLU A 238 28.51 4.75 45.81
CA GLU A 238 28.23 5.41 47.08
C GLU A 238 27.81 4.41 48.15
N LYS A 239 26.88 3.49 47.85
CA LYS A 239 26.42 2.50 48.83
C LYS A 239 27.56 1.57 49.28
N LEU A 240 28.34 1.03 48.35
CA LEU A 240 29.49 0.18 48.67
C LEU A 240 30.61 0.94 49.38
N GLY A 241 30.84 2.19 48.99
CA GLY A 241 31.81 3.08 49.63
C GLY A 241 31.43 3.41 51.07
N LEU A 242 30.16 3.76 51.29
CA LEU A 242 29.60 4.07 52.61
C LEU A 242 29.60 2.82 53.51
N GLU A 243 29.08 1.69 53.04
CA GLU A 243 28.97 0.45 53.82
C GLU A 243 30.34 -0.09 54.22
N LYS A 244 31.31 -0.11 53.29
CA LYS A 244 32.69 -0.51 53.61
C LYS A 244 33.39 0.51 54.51
N GLY A 245 33.20 1.80 54.24
CA GLY A 245 33.81 2.89 55.00
C GLY A 245 33.32 2.92 56.45
N GLU A 246 32.02 2.83 56.67
CA GLU A 246 31.39 2.77 58.00
C GLU A 246 31.83 1.53 58.76
N LYS A 247 31.79 0.34 58.13
CA LYS A 247 32.20 -0.90 58.80
C LYS A 247 33.67 -0.86 59.24
N LEU A 248 34.58 -0.45 58.34
CA LEU A 248 36.01 -0.30 58.66
C LEU A 248 36.26 0.78 59.71
N GLY A 249 35.51 1.89 59.66
CA GLY A 249 35.61 2.98 60.62
C GLY A 249 35.16 2.57 62.02
N LEU A 250 34.02 1.89 62.11
CA LEU A 250 33.45 1.40 63.38
C LEU A 250 34.35 0.34 64.01
N GLU A 251 34.81 -0.65 63.24
CA GLU A 251 35.69 -1.73 63.73
C GLU A 251 37.04 -1.18 64.23
N LYS A 252 37.66 -0.24 63.50
CA LYS A 252 38.88 0.45 63.96
C LYS A 252 38.63 1.31 65.20
N GLY A 253 37.50 2.00 65.25
CA GLY A 253 37.12 2.84 66.39
C GLY A 253 36.89 2.04 67.67
N GLU A 254 36.14 0.93 67.57
CA GLU A 254 35.89 -0.01 68.66
C GLU A 254 37.18 -0.64 69.15
N LYS A 255 38.02 -1.12 68.24
CA LYS A 255 39.34 -1.68 68.56
C LYS A 255 40.20 -0.68 69.33
N LEU A 256 40.34 0.55 68.84
CA LEU A 256 41.12 1.59 69.51
C LEU A 256 40.52 1.95 70.89
N GLY A 257 39.19 1.96 71.00
CA GLY A 257 38.49 2.18 72.26
C GLY A 257 38.81 1.10 73.31
N LEU A 258 38.83 -0.17 72.89
CA LEU A 258 39.16 -1.30 73.75
C LEU A 258 40.64 -1.32 74.16
N GLU A 259 41.55 -1.04 73.23
CA GLU A 259 42.98 -0.88 73.53
C GLU A 259 43.18 0.19 74.62
N ARG A 260 42.54 1.36 74.48
CA ARG A 260 42.57 2.43 75.48
C ARG A 260 41.95 2.01 76.83
N ALA A 261 40.86 1.24 76.81
CA ALA A 261 40.23 0.74 78.03
C ALA A 261 41.13 -0.27 78.77
N ILE A 262 41.84 -1.12 78.03
CA ILE A 262 42.84 -2.04 78.56
C ILE A 262 44.02 -1.28 79.15
N GLU A 263 44.53 -0.27 78.45
CA GLU A 263 45.60 0.62 78.94
C GLU A 263 45.21 1.30 80.26
N ALA A 264 44.00 1.88 80.33
CA ALA A 264 43.49 2.50 81.55
C ALA A 264 43.31 1.51 82.71
N THR A 265 42.83 0.31 82.42
CA THR A 265 42.66 -0.76 83.41
C THR A 265 44.01 -1.22 83.96
N CYS A 266 45.01 -1.43 83.09
CA CYS A 266 46.38 -1.78 83.50
C CYS A 266 47.00 -0.68 84.38
N GLY A 267 46.82 0.59 84.01
CA GLY A 267 47.28 1.73 84.82
C GLY A 267 46.65 1.75 86.22
N THR A 268 45.37 1.43 86.32
CA THR A 268 44.65 1.34 87.61
C THR A 268 45.15 0.17 88.46
N LEU A 269 45.52 -0.96 87.85
CA LEU A 269 46.02 -2.16 88.51
C LEU A 269 47.54 -2.15 88.79
N GLY A 270 48.26 -1.12 88.33
CA GLY A 270 49.73 -1.05 88.45
C GLY A 270 50.48 -2.03 87.52
N ILE A 271 49.87 -2.43 86.41
CA ILE A 271 50.46 -3.33 85.41
C ILE A 271 51.15 -2.49 84.33
N GLU A 272 52.46 -2.69 84.14
CA GLU A 272 53.21 -2.00 83.09
C GLU A 272 52.89 -2.58 81.69
N ILE A 273 52.63 -1.72 80.71
CA ILE A 273 52.46 -2.11 79.30
C ILE A 273 53.74 -1.76 78.55
N ASP A 274 54.60 -2.76 78.36
CA ASP A 274 55.79 -2.64 77.51
C ASP A 274 55.44 -2.70 76.01
N GLY A 275 56.45 -2.52 75.16
CA GLY A 275 56.27 -2.54 73.71
C GLY A 275 55.83 -3.89 73.14
N GLU A 276 56.06 -5.01 73.85
CA GLU A 276 55.61 -6.33 73.44
C GLU A 276 54.12 -6.52 73.72
N ARG A 277 53.68 -6.11 74.92
CA ARG A 277 52.28 -6.08 75.33
C ARG A 277 51.44 -5.16 74.45
N LYS A 278 51.97 -4.00 74.07
CA LYS A 278 51.29 -3.08 73.15
C LYS A 278 51.08 -3.70 71.76
N ARG A 279 52.12 -4.32 71.19
CA ARG A 279 51.99 -5.05 69.91
C ARG A 279 51.00 -6.22 70.01
N ALA A 280 50.97 -6.91 71.15
CA ALA A 280 50.01 -7.98 71.38
C ALA A 280 48.55 -7.48 71.32
N LEU A 281 48.27 -6.27 71.81
CA LEU A 281 46.93 -5.66 71.68
C LEU A 281 46.63 -5.25 70.23
N GLU A 282 47.58 -4.62 69.54
CA GLU A 282 47.42 -4.17 68.14
C GLU A 282 47.12 -5.31 67.16
N THR A 283 47.54 -6.54 67.47
CA THR A 283 47.27 -7.73 66.63
C THR A 283 45.93 -8.41 66.91
N LYS A 284 45.27 -8.10 68.02
CA LYS A 284 44.02 -8.76 68.44
C LYS A 284 42.80 -8.25 67.68
N SER A 285 41.81 -9.10 67.48
CA SER A 285 40.48 -8.70 67.01
C SER A 285 39.70 -7.95 68.10
N VAL A 286 38.60 -7.28 67.73
CA VAL A 286 37.70 -6.61 68.68
C VAL A 286 37.21 -7.60 69.76
N ASP A 287 36.79 -8.80 69.36
CA ASP A 287 36.32 -9.84 70.28
C ASP A 287 37.42 -10.33 71.22
N GLU A 288 38.65 -10.47 70.71
CA GLU A 288 39.82 -10.86 71.51
C GLU A 288 40.19 -9.77 72.52
N LEU A 289 40.09 -8.50 72.14
CA LEU A 289 40.32 -7.37 73.05
C LEU A 289 39.22 -7.26 74.11
N LEU A 290 37.96 -7.47 73.75
CA LEU A 290 36.84 -7.53 74.69
C LEU A 290 37.05 -8.64 75.72
N SER A 291 37.36 -9.85 75.24
CA SER A 291 37.61 -11.01 76.10
C SER A 291 38.83 -10.79 77.00
N PHE A 292 39.89 -10.18 76.46
CA PHE A 292 41.08 -9.83 77.21
C PHE A 292 40.79 -8.79 78.29
N LEU A 293 40.07 -7.72 77.97
CA LEU A 293 39.67 -6.69 78.93
C LEU A 293 38.86 -7.29 80.08
N ALA A 294 37.89 -8.15 79.79
CA ALA A 294 37.08 -8.82 80.81
C ALA A 294 37.94 -9.74 81.71
N THR A 295 38.88 -10.48 81.10
CA THR A 295 39.80 -11.35 81.85
C THR A 295 40.73 -10.52 82.73
N LEU A 296 41.27 -9.41 82.21
CA LEU A 296 42.13 -8.49 82.93
C LEU A 296 41.39 -7.87 84.13
N GLN A 297 40.15 -7.44 83.95
CA GLN A 297 39.30 -6.88 85.00
C GLN A 297 38.98 -7.91 86.10
N HIS A 298 38.77 -9.18 85.74
CA HIS A 298 38.45 -10.24 86.70
C HIS A 298 39.70 -10.78 87.42
N ALA A 299 40.78 -11.04 86.68
CA ALA A 299 42.00 -11.68 87.21
C ALA A 299 42.95 -10.68 87.89
N GLY A 300 42.86 -9.39 87.55
CA GLY A 300 43.70 -8.33 88.12
C GLY A 300 45.18 -8.42 87.70
N ARG A 301 45.49 -9.19 86.65
CA ARG A 301 46.86 -9.43 86.16
C ARG A 301 46.85 -9.71 84.66
N TRP A 302 47.95 -9.40 83.97
CA TRP A 302 48.13 -9.67 82.55
C TRP A 302 48.38 -11.16 82.31
N THR A 303 47.44 -11.85 81.63
CA THR A 303 47.52 -13.28 81.29
C THR A 303 47.36 -13.51 79.80
#